data_AF-A0A964PJ55-F1
#
_entry.id   AF-A0A964PJ55-F1
#
_cell.length_a   1.000
_cell.length_b   1.000
_cell.length_c   1.000
_cell.angle_alpha   90.00
_cell.angle_beta   90.00
_cell.angle_gamma   90.00
#
_symmetry.space_group_name_H-M   'P 1'
#
loop_
_entity.id
_entity.type
_entity.pdbx_description
1 polymer ?
#
loop_
_entity_poly.entity_id
_entity_poly.type
_entity_poly.pdbx_seq_one_letter_code
_entity_poly.pdbx_strand_id
1 'polypeptide(L)'
;KALGLCKVRRVAPEPQFAPAPRQVDIETLKAVLVNRMHVLRDYSAKVTLPVFRREAEVDAAARRLSPRLLIRRPQLLDAAARARLAALLDNNQALRTVHEFRLQLVAVWEHANVSNELLVRQLREWCTRAEASGIEALQEFSARLRGYLPAPGYAVA
;
A
#
# COMPACT_ATOMS: atom_id res chain seq x y z
N LYS A 1 -10.70 -7.09 -39.36
CA LYS A 1 -9.67 -6.13 -38.88
C LYS A 1 -9.11 -6.66 -37.56
N ALA A 2 -7.91 -7.25 -37.57
CA ALA A 2 -7.28 -7.72 -36.34
C ALA A 2 -6.68 -6.51 -35.59
N LEU A 3 -7.15 -6.27 -34.37
CA LEU A 3 -6.59 -5.25 -33.49
C LEU A 3 -5.21 -5.75 -33.06
N GLY A 4 -4.14 -5.17 -33.63
CA GLY A 4 -2.77 -5.43 -33.22
C GLY A 4 -2.57 -4.98 -31.77
N LEU A 5 -2.71 -5.91 -30.83
CA LEU A 5 -2.51 -5.67 -29.41
C LEU A 5 -1.10 -5.14 -29.18
N CYS A 6 -0.99 -3.99 -28.52
CA CYS A 6 0.28 -3.36 -28.18
C CYS A 6 1.20 -4.36 -27.47
N LYS A 7 2.35 -4.67 -28.09
CA LYS A 7 3.42 -5.42 -27.43
C LYS A 7 3.97 -4.56 -26.30
N VAL A 8 3.73 -4.99 -25.06
CA VAL A 8 4.28 -4.36 -23.87
C VAL A 8 5.81 -4.38 -23.98
N ARG A 9 6.42 -3.23 -24.30
CA ARG A 9 7.88 -3.13 -24.57
C ARG A 9 8.74 -3.35 -23.33
N ARG A 10 8.19 -3.11 -22.14
CA ARG A 10 8.85 -3.30 -20.85
C ARG A 10 7.83 -3.78 -19.83
N VAL A 11 7.94 -5.04 -19.42
CA VAL A 11 7.26 -5.58 -18.26
C VAL A 11 8.09 -5.17 -17.04
N ALA A 12 7.46 -4.55 -16.04
CA ALA A 12 8.16 -4.23 -14.79
C ALA A 12 8.63 -5.54 -14.14
N PRO A 13 9.90 -5.64 -13.72
CA PRO A 13 10.41 -6.83 -13.06
C PRO A 13 9.62 -7.12 -11.79
N GLU A 14 9.34 -8.39 -11.51
CA GLU A 14 8.65 -8.78 -10.29
C GLU A 14 9.49 -8.42 -9.06
N PRO A 15 8.89 -7.89 -7.97
CA PRO A 15 9.63 -7.56 -6.77
C PRO A 15 10.27 -8.81 -6.16
N GLN A 16 11.56 -8.72 -5.82
CA GLN A 16 12.26 -9.78 -5.12
C GLN A 16 12.07 -9.62 -3.61
N PHE A 17 12.01 -10.74 -2.89
CA PHE A 17 11.82 -10.77 -1.45
C PHE A 17 12.96 -11.52 -0.77
N ALA A 18 13.51 -10.95 0.30
CA ALA A 18 14.47 -11.63 1.16
C ALA A 18 13.79 -12.80 1.89
N PRO A 19 14.53 -13.89 2.17
CA PRO A 19 13.99 -15.06 2.88
C PRO A 19 13.64 -14.77 4.35
N ALA A 20 14.12 -13.67 4.93
CA ALA A 20 13.78 -13.23 6.29
C ALA A 20 13.52 -11.71 6.34
N PRO A 21 12.64 -11.23 7.24
CA PRO A 21 12.41 -9.80 7.45
C PRO A 21 13.68 -9.12 7.93
N ARG A 22 14.11 -8.06 7.25
CA ARG A 22 15.31 -7.28 7.61
C ARG A 22 14.92 -5.99 8.32
N GLN A 23 15.92 -5.32 8.89
CA GLN A 23 15.74 -3.94 9.32
C GLN A 23 15.54 -3.06 8.08
N VAL A 24 14.59 -2.13 8.13
CA VAL A 24 14.38 -1.18 7.04
C VAL A 24 15.64 -0.32 6.89
N ASP A 25 16.33 -0.48 5.77
CA ASP A 25 17.54 0.23 5.37
C ASP A 25 17.30 1.07 4.08
N ILE A 26 18.33 1.80 3.65
CA ILE A 26 18.27 2.61 2.42
C ILE A 26 18.01 1.75 1.18
N GLU A 27 18.55 0.53 1.13
CA GLU A 27 18.34 -0.42 0.04
C GLU A 27 16.87 -0.83 -0.07
N THR A 28 16.23 -1.14 1.05
CA THR A 28 14.80 -1.47 1.17
C THR A 28 13.95 -0.27 0.75
N LEU A 29 14.30 0.94 1.18
CA LEU A 29 13.60 2.15 0.75
C LEU A 29 13.69 2.33 -0.77
N LYS A 30 14.88 2.22 -1.36
CA LYS A 30 15.06 2.30 -2.82
C LYS A 30 14.24 1.24 -3.54
N ALA A 31 14.24 0.00 -3.06
CA ALA A 31 13.46 -1.10 -3.60
C ALA A 31 11.94 -0.81 -3.57
N VAL A 32 11.45 -0.29 -2.45
CA VAL A 32 10.04 0.10 -2.26
C VAL A 32 9.66 1.27 -3.17
N LEU A 33 10.53 2.27 -3.32
CA LEU A 33 10.29 3.43 -4.19
C LEU A 33 10.24 3.04 -5.68
N VAL A 34 11.19 2.21 -6.13
CA VAL A 34 11.20 1.66 -7.50
C VAL A 34 9.92 0.85 -7.76
N ASN A 35 9.51 0.05 -6.78
CA ASN A 35 8.34 -0.83 -6.88
C ASN A 35 7.04 -0.21 -6.33
N ARG A 36 6.94 1.12 -6.18
CA ARG A 36 5.81 1.81 -5.51
C ARG A 36 4.42 1.38 -6.00
N MET A 37 4.27 1.14 -7.30
CA MET A 37 3.00 0.71 -7.89
C MET A 37 2.66 -0.74 -7.53
N HIS A 38 3.67 -1.61 -7.45
CA HIS A 38 3.50 -2.98 -6.95
C HIS A 38 3.15 -2.97 -5.47
N VAL A 39 3.81 -2.14 -4.68
CA VAL A 39 3.54 -1.99 -3.24
C VAL A 39 2.09 -1.53 -3.01
N LEU A 40 1.59 -0.53 -3.74
CA LEU A 40 0.18 -0.11 -3.65
C LEU A 40 -0.82 -1.18 -4.09
N ARG A 41 -0.50 -1.90 -5.17
CA ARG A 41 -1.33 -2.98 -5.67
C ARG A 41 -1.43 -4.09 -4.62
N ASP A 42 -0.29 -4.51 -4.08
CA ASP A 42 -0.21 -5.53 -3.06
C ASP A 42 -0.89 -5.10 -1.76
N TYR A 43 -0.75 -3.83 -1.36
CA TYR A 43 -1.46 -3.27 -0.22
C TYR A 43 -2.98 -3.36 -0.41
N SER A 44 -3.45 -2.96 -1.59
CA SER A 44 -4.88 -3.01 -1.91
C SER A 44 -5.39 -4.44 -1.91
N ALA A 45 -4.62 -5.39 -2.47
CA ALA A 45 -4.99 -6.79 -2.59
C ALA A 45 -4.93 -7.57 -1.28
N LYS A 46 -3.93 -7.32 -0.43
CA LYS A 46 -3.64 -8.08 0.78
C LYS A 46 -4.10 -7.42 2.07
N VAL A 47 -4.29 -6.10 2.07
CA VAL A 47 -4.74 -5.36 3.27
C VAL A 47 -6.13 -4.80 3.08
N THR A 48 -6.31 -3.93 2.08
CA THR A 48 -7.58 -3.20 1.93
C THR A 48 -8.74 -4.12 1.57
N LEU A 49 -8.57 -5.02 0.61
CA LEU A 49 -9.66 -5.92 0.20
C LEU A 49 -10.05 -6.94 1.28
N PRO A 50 -9.12 -7.64 1.96
CA PRO A 50 -9.51 -8.61 2.99
C PRO A 50 -10.19 -7.95 4.18
N VAL A 51 -9.67 -6.81 4.66
CA VAL A 51 -10.30 -6.07 5.76
C VAL A 51 -11.66 -5.54 5.35
N PHE A 52 -11.81 -5.00 4.13
CA PHE A 52 -13.11 -4.59 3.62
C PHE A 52 -14.11 -5.73 3.53
N ARG A 53 -13.70 -6.91 3.06
CA ARG A 53 -14.58 -8.08 3.00
C ARG A 53 -15.04 -8.49 4.40
N ARG A 54 -14.11 -8.53 5.36
CA ARG A 54 -14.43 -8.87 6.76
C ARG A 54 -15.45 -7.91 7.37
N GLU A 55 -15.24 -6.60 7.22
CA GLU A 55 -16.20 -5.61 7.72
C GLU A 55 -17.53 -5.67 6.95
N ALA A 56 -17.51 -5.90 5.64
CA ALA A 56 -18.72 -6.05 4.83
C ALA A 56 -19.55 -7.31 5.16
N GLU A 57 -18.99 -8.29 5.87
CA GLU A 57 -19.77 -9.42 6.39
C GLU A 57 -20.63 -9.04 7.59
N VAL A 58 -20.17 -8.07 8.39
CA VAL A 58 -20.82 -7.66 9.64
C VAL A 58 -21.65 -6.38 9.46
N ASP A 59 -21.18 -5.46 8.60
CA ASP A 59 -21.81 -4.18 8.31
C ASP A 59 -22.47 -4.17 6.91
N ALA A 60 -23.81 -4.18 6.91
CA ALA A 60 -24.61 -4.10 5.69
C ALA A 60 -24.42 -2.77 4.93
N ALA A 61 -24.04 -1.68 5.61
CA ALA A 61 -23.72 -0.41 4.96
C ALA A 61 -22.40 -0.52 4.19
N ALA A 62 -21.37 -1.12 4.80
CA ALA A 62 -20.11 -1.42 4.14
C ALA A 62 -20.31 -2.34 2.91
N ARG A 63 -21.17 -3.36 3.02
CA ARG A 63 -21.48 -4.30 1.93
C ARG A 63 -22.08 -3.64 0.68
N ARG A 64 -22.78 -2.52 0.83
CA ARG A 64 -23.36 -1.75 -0.29
C ARG A 64 -22.34 -0.84 -0.98
N LEU A 65 -21.17 -0.64 -0.37
CA LEU A 65 -20.13 0.24 -0.89
C LEU A 65 -19.10 -0.54 -1.70
N SER A 66 -18.39 0.18 -2.58
CA SER A 66 -17.32 -0.42 -3.37
C SER A 66 -15.99 -0.30 -2.64
N PRO A 67 -15.17 -1.37 -2.56
CA PRO A 67 -13.80 -1.27 -2.03
C PRO A 67 -12.92 -0.31 -2.84
N ARG A 68 -13.33 0.03 -4.08
CA ARG A 68 -12.67 1.05 -4.91
C ARG A 68 -12.67 2.43 -4.25
N LEU A 69 -13.60 2.72 -3.33
CA LEU A 69 -13.61 3.97 -2.56
C LEU A 69 -12.37 4.09 -1.66
N LEU A 70 -11.90 2.97 -1.10
CA LEU A 70 -10.71 2.92 -0.25
C LEU A 70 -9.40 2.89 -1.05
N ILE A 71 -9.46 2.41 -2.30
CA ILE A 71 -8.29 2.23 -3.20
C ILE A 71 -8.07 3.45 -4.12
N ARG A 72 -9.11 4.23 -4.45
CA ARG A 72 -8.89 5.45 -5.24
C ARG A 72 -8.17 6.51 -4.41
N ARG A 73 -7.43 7.40 -5.08
CA ARG A 73 -6.88 8.58 -4.41
C ARG A 73 -8.04 9.50 -4.01
N PRO A 74 -8.04 10.10 -2.81
CA PRO A 74 -9.13 10.98 -2.35
C PRO A 74 -9.41 12.15 -3.31
N GLN A 75 -8.40 12.62 -4.03
CA GLN A 75 -8.49 13.71 -5.02
C GLN A 75 -9.33 13.34 -6.26
N LEU A 76 -9.49 12.03 -6.54
CA LEU A 76 -10.25 11.52 -7.68
C LEU A 76 -11.69 11.14 -7.31
N LEU A 77 -12.10 11.38 -6.06
CA LEU A 77 -13.44 11.11 -5.57
C LEU A 77 -14.27 12.40 -5.66
N ASP A 78 -15.52 12.27 -6.14
CA ASP A 78 -16.49 13.35 -6.08
C ASP A 78 -16.91 13.64 -4.63
N ALA A 79 -17.65 14.73 -4.40
CA ALA A 79 -18.09 15.11 -3.06
C ALA A 79 -18.96 14.02 -2.40
N ALA A 80 -19.85 13.38 -3.17
CA ALA A 80 -20.72 12.33 -2.68
C ALA A 80 -19.95 11.06 -2.26
N ALA A 81 -18.97 10.62 -3.05
CA ALA A 81 -18.12 9.49 -2.72
C ALA A 81 -17.22 9.78 -1.52
N ARG A 82 -16.73 11.01 -1.37
CA ARG A 82 -15.99 11.43 -0.17
C ARG A 82 -16.84 11.36 1.08
N ALA A 83 -18.08 11.85 1.04
CA ALA A 83 -19.01 11.74 2.18
C ALA A 83 -19.32 10.28 2.54
N ARG A 84 -19.57 9.42 1.54
CA ARG A 84 -19.79 7.98 1.74
C ARG A 84 -18.57 7.29 2.34
N LEU A 85 -17.37 7.65 1.87
CA LEU A 85 -16.13 7.14 2.43
C LEU A 85 -15.97 7.58 3.88
N ALA A 86 -16.19 8.85 4.20
CA ALA A 86 -16.09 9.36 5.58
C ALA A 86 -17.03 8.60 6.52
N ALA A 87 -18.31 8.46 6.15
CA ALA A 87 -19.28 7.70 6.93
C ALA A 87 -18.88 6.23 7.13
N LEU A 88 -18.30 5.59 6.10
CA LEU A 88 -17.78 4.22 6.22
C LEU A 88 -16.63 4.13 7.23
N LEU A 89 -15.69 5.09 7.18
CA LEU A 89 -14.54 5.12 8.07
C LEU A 89 -14.93 5.46 9.52
N ASP A 90 -15.93 6.31 9.72
CA ASP A 90 -16.44 6.64 11.05
C ASP A 90 -17.13 5.45 11.71
N ASN A 91 -17.80 4.60 10.93
CA ASN A 91 -18.46 3.40 11.43
C ASN A 91 -17.51 2.20 11.61
N ASN A 92 -16.35 2.18 10.94
CA ASN A 92 -15.44 1.04 10.93
C ASN A 92 -13.99 1.45 11.24
N GLN A 93 -13.61 1.32 12.52
CA GLN A 93 -12.27 1.67 13.00
C GLN A 93 -11.14 0.90 12.30
N ALA A 94 -11.36 -0.37 11.95
CA ALA A 94 -10.39 -1.18 11.22
C ALA A 94 -10.13 -0.62 9.81
N LEU A 95 -11.19 -0.27 9.07
CA LEU A 95 -11.08 0.35 7.74
C LEU A 95 -10.46 1.73 7.80
N ARG A 96 -10.79 2.52 8.82
CA ARG A 96 -10.13 3.81 9.09
C ARG A 96 -8.64 3.64 9.26
N THR A 97 -8.23 2.70 10.11
CA THR A 97 -6.82 2.42 10.37
C THR A 97 -6.10 2.03 9.08
N VAL A 98 -6.60 1.04 8.32
CA VAL A 98 -6.02 0.64 7.03
C VAL A 98 -5.98 1.80 6.02
N HIS A 99 -7.02 2.63 5.97
CA HIS A 99 -7.03 3.78 5.08
C HIS A 99 -5.94 4.81 5.45
N GLU A 100 -5.78 5.12 6.74
CA GLU A 100 -4.75 6.04 7.24
C GLU A 100 -3.33 5.52 6.97
N PHE A 101 -3.07 4.22 7.22
CA PHE A 101 -1.77 3.59 6.91
C PHE A 101 -1.44 3.68 5.42
N ARG A 102 -2.44 3.50 4.55
CA ARG A 102 -2.27 3.67 3.10
C ARG A 102 -1.89 5.10 2.74
N LEU A 103 -2.55 6.10 3.32
CA LEU A 103 -2.26 7.51 3.05
C LEU A 103 -0.85 7.88 3.53
N GLN A 104 -0.43 7.39 4.71
CA GLN A 104 0.93 7.57 5.19
C GLN A 104 1.97 7.00 4.22
N LEU A 105 1.73 5.81 3.69
CA LEU A 105 2.64 5.18 2.73
C LEU A 105 2.74 5.99 1.41
N VAL A 106 1.62 6.52 0.93
CA VAL A 106 1.61 7.43 -0.24
C VAL A 106 2.37 8.71 0.07
N ALA A 107 2.20 9.29 1.26
CA ALA A 107 2.89 10.51 1.68
C ALA A 107 4.41 10.32 1.75
N VAL A 108 4.90 9.16 2.20
CA VAL A 108 6.35 8.85 2.17
C VAL A 108 6.91 9.01 0.76
N TRP A 109 6.18 8.60 -0.28
CA TRP A 109 6.67 8.70 -1.66
C TRP A 109 6.52 10.10 -2.25
N GLU A 110 5.52 10.86 -1.84
CA GLU A 110 5.36 12.26 -2.28
C GLU A 110 6.50 13.15 -1.73
N HIS A 111 7.05 12.79 -0.57
CA HIS A 111 8.23 13.45 0.01
C HIS A 111 9.57 12.80 -0.36
N ALA A 112 9.60 11.89 -1.35
CA ALA A 112 10.80 11.14 -1.71
C ALA A 112 12.00 11.99 -2.18
N ASN A 113 11.78 13.29 -2.43
CA ASN A 113 12.78 14.25 -2.87
C ASN A 113 13.53 14.99 -1.74
N VAL A 114 13.14 14.80 -0.46
CA VAL A 114 13.62 15.65 0.65
C VAL A 114 14.89 15.11 1.32
N SER A 115 14.88 13.86 1.80
CA SER A 115 16.06 13.20 2.40
C SER A 115 15.84 11.71 2.55
N ASN A 116 16.79 10.89 2.08
CA ASN A 116 16.72 9.43 2.19
C ASN A 116 16.68 8.95 3.64
N GLU A 117 17.39 9.62 4.55
CA GLU A 117 17.42 9.24 5.98
C GLU A 117 16.06 9.44 6.65
N LEU A 118 15.41 10.58 6.36
CA LEU A 118 14.07 10.88 6.87
C LEU A 118 13.05 9.85 6.38
N LEU A 119 13.13 9.48 5.10
CA LEU A 119 12.24 8.50 4.49
C LEU A 119 12.44 7.09 5.06
N VAL A 120 13.70 6.68 5.30
CA VAL A 120 13.99 5.40 5.98
C VAL A 120 13.38 5.41 7.38
N ARG A 121 13.51 6.52 8.12
CA ARG A 121 12.91 6.65 9.45
C ARG A 121 11.39 6.55 9.39
N GLN A 122 10.75 7.28 8.48
CA GLN A 122 9.29 7.24 8.29
C GLN A 122 8.80 5.84 7.90
N LEU A 123 9.51 5.16 6.99
CA LEU A 123 9.17 3.80 6.58
C LEU A 123 9.34 2.80 7.72
N ARG A 124 10.38 2.97 8.55
CA ARG A 124 10.60 2.15 9.75
C ARG A 124 9.50 2.37 10.79
N GLU A 125 9.17 3.61 11.10
CA GLU A 125 8.07 3.98 11.99
C GLU A 125 6.73 3.41 11.47
N TRP A 126 6.50 3.48 10.17
CA TRP A 126 5.32 2.89 9.53
C TRP A 126 5.24 1.39 9.76
N CYS A 127 6.35 0.66 9.55
CA CYS A 127 6.40 -0.79 9.81
C CYS A 127 6.13 -1.11 11.29
N THR A 128 6.78 -0.41 12.22
CA THR A 128 6.57 -0.63 13.66
C THR A 128 5.12 -0.36 14.09
N ARG A 129 4.52 0.71 13.56
CA ARG A 129 3.11 1.02 13.83
C ARG A 129 2.16 -0.01 13.21
N ALA A 130 2.46 -0.52 12.02
CA ALA A 130 1.67 -1.55 11.36
C ALA A 130 1.74 -2.89 12.11
N GLU A 131 2.90 -3.22 12.68
CA GLU A 131 3.07 -4.38 13.57
C GLU A 131 2.23 -4.22 14.85
N ALA A 132 2.25 -3.03 15.46
CA ALA A 132 1.50 -2.72 16.67
C ALA A 132 0.00 -2.48 16.45
N SER A 133 -0.50 -2.43 15.21
CA SER A 133 -1.90 -2.07 14.93
C SER A 133 -2.90 -3.18 15.28
N GLY A 134 -2.43 -4.40 15.56
CA GLY A 134 -3.28 -5.56 15.85
C GLY A 134 -4.10 -6.08 14.66
N ILE A 135 -3.89 -5.54 13.46
CA ILE A 135 -4.57 -5.98 12.23
C ILE A 135 -3.63 -6.93 11.51
N GLU A 136 -3.94 -8.22 11.53
CA GLU A 136 -3.15 -9.30 10.92
C GLU A 136 -2.69 -8.95 9.48
N ALA A 137 -3.61 -8.46 8.64
CA ALA A 137 -3.28 -8.07 7.27
C ALA A 137 -2.23 -6.94 7.18
N LEU A 138 -2.22 -5.98 8.12
CA LEU A 138 -1.18 -4.94 8.18
C LEU A 138 0.15 -5.50 8.68
N GLN A 139 0.11 -6.39 9.67
CA GLN A 139 1.29 -7.04 10.23
C GLN A 139 2.00 -7.88 9.15
N GLU A 140 1.27 -8.74 8.44
CA GLU A 140 1.81 -9.53 7.34
C GLU A 140 2.38 -8.66 6.22
N PHE A 141 1.67 -7.58 5.88
CA PHE A 141 2.14 -6.65 4.86
C PHE A 141 3.43 -5.93 5.29
N SER A 142 3.54 -5.52 6.56
CA SER A 142 4.75 -4.89 7.08
C SER A 142 5.97 -5.81 7.03
N ALA A 143 5.80 -7.09 7.40
CA ALA A 143 6.85 -8.11 7.30
C ALA A 143 7.29 -8.29 5.83
N ARG A 144 6.34 -8.30 4.91
CA ARG A 144 6.62 -8.39 3.47
C ARG A 144 7.30 -7.13 2.93
N LEU A 145 6.91 -5.94 3.42
CA LEU A 145 7.51 -4.66 3.04
C LEU A 145 9.00 -4.62 3.41
N ARG A 146 9.34 -5.15 4.59
CA ARG A 146 10.73 -5.33 5.07
C ARG A 146 11.51 -6.39 4.29
N GLY A 147 10.80 -7.24 3.55
CA GLY A 147 11.37 -8.24 2.66
C GLY A 147 11.73 -7.70 1.28
N TYR A 148 11.28 -6.51 0.85
CA TYR A 148 11.57 -6.03 -0.51
C TYR A 148 13.08 -5.88 -0.74
N LEU A 149 13.56 -6.53 -1.78
CA LEU A 149 14.93 -6.43 -2.27
C LEU A 149 14.97 -5.50 -3.49
N PRO A 150 16.05 -4.71 -3.65
CA PRO A 150 16.26 -3.94 -4.86
C PRO A 150 16.36 -4.90 -6.05
N ALA A 151 15.69 -4.57 -7.16
CA ALA A 151 15.77 -5.38 -8.36
C ALA A 151 17.23 -5.47 -8.86
N PRO A 152 17.68 -6.61 -9.42
CA PRO A 152 19.08 -6.87 -9.77
C PRO A 152 19.67 -5.97 -10.89
N GLY A 153 18.97 -4.92 -11.31
CA GLY A 153 19.47 -3.90 -12.24
C GLY A 153 19.85 -2.57 -11.59
N TYR A 154 19.78 -2.45 -10.25
CA TYR A 154 20.14 -1.25 -9.50
C TYR A 154 21.34 -1.52 -8.56
N ALA A 155 22.27 -2.39 -8.97
CA ALA A 155 23.61 -2.39 -8.40
C ALA A 155 24.32 -1.13 -8.93
N VAL A 156 24.42 -0.11 -8.07
CA VAL A 156 25.20 1.09 -8.36
C VAL A 156 26.67 0.68 -8.35
N ALA A 157 27.32 0.82 -9.50
CA ALA A 157 28.78 0.76 -9.64
C ALA A 157 29.46 1.92 -8.91
#